data_AF-A0A428ST76-F1
#
_entry.id   AF-A0A428ST76-F1
#
_cell.length_a   1.000
_cell.length_b   1.000
_cell.length_c   1.000
_cell.angle_alpha   90.00
_cell.angle_beta   90.00
_cell.angle_gamma   90.00
#
_symmetry.space_group_name_H-M   'P 1'
#
loop_
_entity.id
_entity.type
_entity.pdbx_description
1 polymer ?
#
loop_
_entity_poly.entity_id
_entity_poly.type
_entity_poly.pdbx_seq_one_letter_code
_entity_poly.pdbx_strand_id
1 'polypeptide(L)'
;MGDGWETARSRAKGHTDFAIIKLGAPGYIERFVVDTAHFRGNYPQKVAIEGCEWTGHGDPVADAVAWREFVPPSKTGPDQEHEFASADKEKDRLVTHVKLIMIPDGGVKRLRAFGKRAV
;
A
#
# COMPACT_ATOMS: atom_id res chain seq x y z
N MET A 1 9.75 -5.43 16.62
CA MET A 1 9.14 -4.25 15.95
C MET A 1 10.16 -3.49 15.08
N GLY A 2 11.39 -3.24 15.54
CA GLY A 2 12.35 -2.29 14.92
C GLY A 2 12.84 -2.47 13.47
N ASP A 3 12.31 -3.40 12.67
CA ASP A 3 12.70 -3.52 11.24
C ASP A 3 11.48 -3.41 10.30
N GLY A 4 10.45 -2.68 10.71
CA GLY A 4 9.29 -2.31 9.90
C GLY A 4 9.16 -0.80 9.76
N TRP A 5 8.08 -0.35 9.14
CA TRP A 5 7.66 1.04 9.17
C TRP A 5 6.58 1.21 10.24
N GLU A 6 6.77 2.14 11.16
CA GLU A 6 5.84 2.47 12.25
C GLU A 6 5.65 3.98 12.33
N THR A 7 4.41 4.43 12.50
CA THR A 7 4.06 5.84 12.66
C THR A 7 3.60 6.17 14.07
N ALA A 8 3.65 7.46 14.41
CA ALA A 8 3.17 7.93 15.70
C ALA A 8 1.64 7.78 15.80
N ARG A 9 1.16 7.42 16.98
CA ARG A 9 -0.29 7.29 17.24
C ARG A 9 -1.01 8.61 16.98
N SER A 10 -2.06 8.58 16.16
CA SER A 10 -2.90 9.72 15.88
C SER A 10 -4.14 9.75 16.78
N ARG A 11 -4.70 10.96 16.93
CA ARG A 11 -5.99 11.24 17.59
C ARG A 11 -6.94 12.03 16.68
N ALA A 12 -6.47 12.45 15.50
CA ALA A 12 -7.26 13.24 14.57
C ALA A 12 -8.29 12.35 13.85
N LYS A 13 -9.53 12.83 13.74
CA LYS A 13 -10.60 12.12 13.04
C LYS A 13 -10.24 11.99 11.56
N GLY A 14 -10.27 10.76 11.05
CA GLY A 14 -9.99 10.49 9.63
C GLY A 14 -8.49 10.55 9.27
N HIS A 15 -7.58 10.57 10.25
CA HIS A 15 -6.15 10.49 9.99
C HIS A 15 -5.79 9.21 9.22
N THR A 16 -4.80 9.32 8.36
CA THR A 16 -4.15 8.20 7.67
C THR A 16 -2.68 8.50 7.49
N ASP A 17 -1.84 7.49 7.62
CA ASP A 17 -0.44 7.56 7.20
C ASP A 17 -0.26 6.83 5.87
N PHE A 18 0.68 7.28 5.05
CA PHE A 18 0.93 6.63 3.76
C PHE A 18 2.41 6.60 3.40
N ALA A 19 2.77 5.65 2.54
CA ALA A 19 4.08 5.55 1.91
C ALA A 19 3.89 5.36 0.40
N ILE A 20 4.54 6.22 -0.40
CA ILE A 20 4.58 6.12 -1.85
C ILE A 20 5.88 5.44 -2.24
N ILE A 21 5.77 4.39 -3.06
CA ILE A 21 6.87 3.53 -3.44
C ILE A 21 6.91 3.46 -4.96
N LYS A 22 8.04 3.87 -5.53
CA LYS A 22 8.35 3.65 -6.95
C LYS A 22 8.74 2.19 -7.15
N LEU A 23 8.08 1.51 -8.09
CA LEU A 23 8.41 0.13 -8.44
C LEU A 23 9.76 0.09 -9.15
N GLY A 24 10.51 -1.00 -8.92
CA GLY A 24 11.81 -1.19 -9.59
C GLY A 24 11.72 -1.31 -11.12
N ALA A 25 10.55 -1.71 -11.63
CA ALA A 25 10.19 -1.66 -13.03
C ALA A 25 8.67 -1.47 -13.18
N PRO A 26 8.19 -0.85 -14.27
CA PRO A 26 6.76 -0.84 -14.60
C PRO A 26 6.20 -2.25 -14.75
N GLY A 27 4.95 -2.46 -14.33
CA GLY A 27 4.31 -3.77 -14.42
C GLY A 27 2.81 -3.77 -14.15
N TYR A 28 2.23 -4.94 -14.34
CA TYR A 28 0.80 -5.24 -14.16
C TYR A 28 0.61 -5.97 -12.84
N ILE A 29 -0.08 -5.34 -11.88
CA ILE A 29 -0.18 -5.87 -10.51
C ILE A 29 -1.35 -6.84 -10.36
N GLU A 30 -1.05 -8.05 -9.88
CA GLU A 30 -2.02 -9.12 -9.69
C GLU A 30 -2.49 -9.22 -8.24
N ARG A 31 -1.59 -9.03 -7.27
CA ARG A 31 -1.90 -9.12 -5.83
C ARG A 31 -0.88 -8.40 -4.97
N PHE A 32 -1.27 -8.14 -3.73
CA PHE A 32 -0.43 -7.57 -2.69
C PHE A 32 -0.37 -8.46 -1.46
N VAL A 33 0.74 -8.37 -0.74
CA VAL A 33 0.85 -8.89 0.63
C VAL A 33 1.25 -7.76 1.57
N VAL A 34 0.46 -7.56 2.62
CA VAL A 34 0.78 -6.67 3.75
C VAL A 34 1.07 -7.53 4.97
N ASP A 35 2.29 -7.47 5.45
CA ASP A 35 2.77 -8.25 6.59
C ASP A 35 2.86 -7.35 7.83
N THR A 36 2.14 -7.71 8.89
CA THR A 36 2.16 -7.03 10.20
C THR A 36 3.03 -7.78 11.22
N ALA A 37 3.96 -8.62 10.78
CA ALA A 37 4.86 -9.37 11.65
C ALA A 37 5.49 -8.51 12.74
N HIS A 38 5.38 -9.01 13.97
CA HIS A 38 5.81 -8.41 15.23
C HIS A 38 5.05 -7.16 15.70
N PHE A 39 4.04 -6.69 14.97
CA PHE A 39 3.11 -5.65 15.42
C PHE A 39 1.87 -6.32 16.01
N ARG A 40 1.88 -6.54 17.34
CA ARG A 40 0.82 -7.29 18.05
C ARG A 40 -0.27 -6.41 18.67
N GLY A 41 0.05 -5.15 18.96
CA GLY A 41 -0.88 -4.20 19.57
C GLY A 41 -0.92 -2.83 18.88
N ASN A 42 -0.04 -2.62 17.90
CA ASN A 42 0.16 -1.37 17.17
C ASN A 42 0.22 -1.62 15.64
N TYR A 43 -0.42 -2.69 15.15
CA TYR A 43 -0.69 -2.85 13.72
C TYR A 43 -1.83 -1.92 13.29
N PRO A 44 -1.93 -1.51 12.02
CA PRO A 44 -3.00 -0.62 11.57
C PRO A 44 -4.37 -1.29 11.65
N GLN A 45 -5.42 -0.53 11.95
CA GLN A 45 -6.77 -1.11 11.98
C GLN A 45 -7.19 -1.60 10.58
N LYS A 46 -6.87 -0.81 9.56
CA LYS A 46 -7.06 -1.16 8.15
C LYS A 46 -5.88 -0.69 7.32
N VAL A 47 -5.73 -1.30 6.14
CA VAL A 47 -4.86 -0.81 5.07
C VAL A 47 -5.65 -0.67 3.78
N ALA A 48 -5.25 0.28 2.95
CA ALA A 48 -5.68 0.39 1.56
C ALA A 48 -4.43 0.51 0.68
N ILE A 49 -4.55 0.12 -0.58
CA ILE A 49 -3.46 0.22 -1.55
C ILE A 49 -3.97 0.83 -2.83
N GLU A 50 -3.26 1.84 -3.29
CA GLU A 50 -3.49 2.48 -4.58
C GLU A 50 -2.28 2.27 -5.50
N GLY A 51 -2.51 2.31 -6.80
CA GLY A 51 -1.48 2.23 -7.83
C GLY A 51 -1.70 3.29 -8.90
N CYS A 52 -0.63 3.71 -9.57
CA CYS A 52 -0.72 4.59 -10.72
C CYS A 52 0.40 4.36 -11.75
N GLU A 53 0.08 4.70 -12.99
CA GLU A 53 1.06 5.05 -14.00
C GLU A 53 1.36 6.55 -13.85
N TRP A 54 2.61 6.89 -13.55
CA TRP A 54 3.03 8.28 -13.40
C TRP A 54 3.87 8.71 -14.59
N THR A 55 3.36 9.68 -15.33
CA THR A 55 4.00 10.27 -16.53
C THR A 55 4.47 11.71 -16.31
N GLY A 56 4.26 12.25 -15.11
CA GLY A 56 4.69 13.61 -14.74
C GLY A 56 6.18 13.71 -14.42
N HIS A 57 6.65 14.95 -14.22
CA HIS A 57 7.99 15.22 -13.72
C HIS A 57 8.07 14.96 -12.20
N GLY A 58 9.17 14.37 -11.73
CA GLY A 58 9.37 14.04 -10.32
C GLY A 58 8.53 12.86 -9.85
N ASP A 59 8.35 12.74 -8.54
CA ASP A 59 7.51 11.71 -7.91
C ASP A 59 6.06 12.20 -7.76
N PRO A 60 5.05 11.30 -7.85
CA PRO A 60 3.65 11.68 -7.65
C PRO A 60 3.39 12.14 -6.21
N VAL A 61 2.60 13.20 -6.07
CA VAL A 61 2.08 13.63 -4.77
C VAL A 61 0.91 12.74 -4.32
N ALA A 62 0.62 12.73 -3.01
CA ALA A 62 -0.35 11.82 -2.41
C ALA A 62 -1.78 11.99 -2.93
N ASP A 63 -2.16 13.21 -3.29
CA ASP A 63 -3.48 13.62 -3.78
C ASP A 63 -3.56 13.71 -5.31
N ALA A 64 -2.55 13.21 -6.03
CA ALA A 64 -2.56 13.19 -7.49
C ALA A 64 -3.78 12.41 -8.04
N VAL A 65 -4.43 12.94 -9.08
CA VAL A 65 -5.62 12.33 -9.72
C VAL A 65 -5.32 10.97 -10.37
N ALA A 66 -4.04 10.61 -10.55
CA ALA A 66 -3.60 9.37 -11.18
C ALA A 66 -3.82 8.11 -10.32
N TRP A 67 -4.00 8.25 -9.00
CA TRP A 67 -4.16 7.10 -8.10
C TRP A 67 -5.46 6.33 -8.37
N ARG A 68 -5.36 5.00 -8.37
CA ARG A 68 -6.48 4.08 -8.53
C ARG A 68 -6.43 3.05 -7.41
N GLU A 69 -7.60 2.66 -6.91
CA GLU A 69 -7.71 1.67 -5.84
C GLU A 69 -7.39 0.26 -6.37
N PHE A 70 -6.42 -0.39 -5.74
CA PHE A 70 -6.08 -1.80 -5.98
C PHE A 70 -6.51 -2.68 -4.81
N VAL A 71 -6.53 -2.14 -3.59
CA VAL A 71 -7.06 -2.80 -2.40
C VAL A 71 -7.91 -1.79 -1.63
N PRO A 72 -9.24 -2.00 -1.50
CA PRO A 72 -10.09 -1.13 -0.70
C PRO A 72 -9.70 -1.19 0.78
N PRO A 73 -10.11 -0.21 1.61
CA PRO A 73 -9.85 -0.21 3.05
C PRO A 73 -10.24 -1.54 3.74
N SER A 74 -9.23 -2.38 3.99
CA SER A 74 -9.37 -3.76 4.42
C SER A 74 -8.81 -3.95 5.81
N LYS A 75 -9.52 -4.69 6.66
CA LYS A 75 -9.11 -4.94 8.05
C LYS A 75 -7.82 -5.76 8.08
N THR A 76 -6.90 -5.40 8.97
CA THR A 76 -5.72 -6.22 9.26
C THR A 76 -5.78 -6.76 10.70
N GLY A 77 -4.93 -7.75 10.96
CA GLY A 77 -4.74 -8.43 12.24
C GLY A 77 -3.28 -8.35 12.70
N PRO A 78 -3.04 -8.75 13.96
CA PRO A 78 -1.71 -8.73 14.55
C PRO A 78 -0.82 -9.85 14.00
N ASP A 79 0.45 -9.53 13.76
CA ASP A 79 1.54 -10.53 13.58
C ASP A 79 1.25 -11.58 12.50
N GLN A 80 0.72 -11.16 11.34
CA GLN A 80 0.36 -12.06 10.25
C GLN A 80 0.54 -11.43 8.86
N GLU A 81 0.62 -12.27 7.83
CA GLU A 81 0.52 -11.84 6.45
C GLU A 81 -0.94 -11.72 6.00
N HIS A 82 -1.23 -10.67 5.23
CA HIS A 82 -2.54 -10.40 4.63
C HIS A 82 -2.37 -10.35 3.13
N GLU A 83 -3.01 -11.29 2.43
CA GLU A 83 -2.97 -11.35 0.99
C GLU A 83 -4.23 -10.74 0.40
N PHE A 84 -4.06 -9.85 -0.58
CA PHE A 84 -5.13 -9.15 -1.27
C PHE A 84 -4.98 -9.33 -2.77
N ALA A 85 -5.97 -9.93 -3.42
CA ALA A 85 -6.07 -9.90 -4.87
C ALA A 85 -6.30 -8.45 -5.34
N SER A 86 -5.69 -8.07 -6.46
CA SER A 86 -5.95 -6.75 -7.06
C SER A 86 -7.42 -6.61 -7.43
N ALA A 87 -8.07 -5.61 -6.83
CA ALA A 87 -9.43 -5.20 -7.14
C ALA A 87 -9.54 -4.44 -8.48
N ASP A 88 -8.40 -4.07 -9.09
CA ASP A 88 -8.43 -3.45 -10.41
C ASP A 88 -8.97 -4.46 -11.44
N LYS A 89 -10.00 -4.00 -12.14
CA LYS A 89 -10.69 -4.75 -13.20
C LYS A 89 -9.90 -4.71 -14.50
N GLU A 90 -9.07 -3.69 -14.69
CA GLU A 90 -8.21 -3.54 -15.86
C GLU A 90 -6.88 -4.26 -15.60
N LYS A 91 -6.82 -5.56 -15.92
CA LYS A 91 -5.63 -6.39 -15.68
C LYS A 91 -4.38 -5.95 -16.47
N ASP A 92 -4.58 -5.21 -17.56
CA ASP A 92 -3.50 -4.67 -18.40
C ASP A 92 -3.16 -3.21 -18.04
N ARG A 93 -3.53 -2.74 -16.84
CA ARG A 93 -3.12 -1.42 -16.38
C ARG A 93 -1.65 -1.41 -15.97
N LEU A 94 -0.87 -0.57 -16.63
CA LEU A 94 0.52 -0.34 -16.26
C LEU A 94 0.60 0.40 -14.92
N VAL A 95 1.47 -0.07 -14.03
CA VAL A 95 1.72 0.55 -12.71
C VAL A 95 3.21 0.83 -12.59
N THR A 96 3.52 2.02 -12.11
CA THR A 96 4.89 2.51 -11.88
C THR A 96 5.13 2.86 -10.42
N HIS A 97 4.08 3.24 -9.69
CA HIS A 97 4.12 3.58 -8.27
C HIS A 97 2.95 2.93 -7.55
N VAL A 98 3.18 2.59 -6.29
CA VAL A 98 2.16 2.10 -5.36
C VAL A 98 2.15 2.97 -4.12
N LYS A 99 0.97 3.17 -3.54
CA LYS A 99 0.77 3.92 -2.30
C LYS A 99 0.10 3.02 -1.28
N LEU A 100 0.83 2.67 -0.22
CA LEU A 100 0.28 1.99 0.94
C LEU A 100 -0.31 3.04 1.87
N ILE A 101 -1.55 2.82 2.31
CA ILE A 101 -2.27 3.69 3.24
C ILE A 101 -2.59 2.88 4.49
N MET A 102 -2.12 3.33 5.65
CA MET A 102 -2.49 2.82 6.98
C MET A 102 -3.61 3.69 7.56
N ILE A 103 -4.59 3.03 8.18
CA ILE A 103 -5.75 3.70 8.75
C ILE A 103 -5.95 3.23 10.20
N PRO A 104 -5.93 4.14 11.19
CA PRO A 104 -5.45 5.52 11.09
C PRO A 104 -3.92 5.62 11.03
N ASP A 105 -3.24 4.79 11.80
CA ASP A 105 -1.79 4.78 12.04
C ASP A 105 -1.38 3.35 12.45
N GLY A 106 -0.09 3.12 12.69
CA GLY A 106 0.41 1.85 13.24
C GLY A 106 1.69 1.39 12.55
N GLY A 107 1.89 0.07 12.53
CA GLY A 107 3.10 -0.54 12.00
C GLY A 107 2.85 -1.64 10.97
N VAL A 108 3.60 -1.60 9.88
CA VAL A 108 3.66 -2.63 8.84
C VAL A 108 5.10 -3.08 8.69
N LYS A 109 5.31 -4.41 8.69
CA LYS A 109 6.64 -5.00 8.55
C LYS A 109 7.07 -5.01 7.09
N ARG A 110 6.22 -5.49 6.18
CA ARG A 110 6.53 -5.56 4.75
C ARG A 110 5.30 -5.26 3.91
N LEU A 111 5.55 -4.63 2.77
CA LEU A 111 4.65 -4.62 1.63
C LEU A 111 5.32 -5.40 0.50
N ARG A 112 4.57 -6.28 -0.16
CA ARG A 112 4.99 -6.95 -1.39
C ARG A 112 3.94 -6.72 -2.46
N ALA A 113 4.37 -6.30 -3.65
CA ALA A 113 3.52 -6.18 -4.83
C ALA A 113 3.94 -7.27 -5.83
N PHE A 114 3.00 -8.14 -6.19
CA PHE A 114 3.24 -9.24 -7.12
C PHE A 114 2.52 -8.97 -8.43
N GLY A 115 3.20 -9.25 -9.53
CA GLY A 115 2.67 -8.99 -10.85
C GLY A 115 3.67 -9.36 -11.93
N LYS A 116 3.30 -9.02 -13.17
CA LYS A 116 4.15 -9.22 -14.34
C LYS A 116 4.83 -7.92 -14.69
N ARG A 117 6.13 -7.97 -14.96
CA ARG A 117 6.86 -6.82 -15.51
C ARG A 117 6.31 -6.51 -16.91
N ALA A 118 6.15 -5.23 -17.23
CA ALA A 118 5.89 -4.80 -18.59
C ALA A 118 7.20 -4.93 -19.39
N VAL A 119 7.17 -5.76 -20.44
CA VAL A 119 8.30 -6.05 -21.34
C VAL A 119 7.98 -5.51 -22.72
#